data_AF-A0A924JF75-F1
#
_entry.id   AF-A0A924JF75-F1
#
_cell.length_a   1.000
_cell.length_b   1.000
_cell.length_c   1.000
_cell.angle_alpha   90.00
_cell.angle_beta   90.00
_cell.angle_gamma   90.00
#
_symmetry.space_group_name_H-M   'P 1'
#
loop_
_entity.id
_entity.type
_entity.pdbx_description
1 polymer ?
#
loop_
_entity_poly.entity_id
_entity_poly.type
_entity_poly.pdbx_seq_one_letter_code
_entity_poly.pdbx_strand_id
1 'polypeptide(L)'
;MSSSVAERLLKPSRWRAWEIVLWAAIWAAPLVLSSHAALINEIAILALFALSLDMILGYAGIVSLGHAAFFGVGAYGAALFAKHVMPDPLVGLAVGTALAGLLGLLTSPMIVRGTDLTRLMVTMGVALVLL
;
A
#
# COMPACT_ATOMS: atom_id res chain seq x y z
N MET A 1 4.21 -18.08 35.77
CA MET A 1 3.69 -18.56 34.47
C MET A 1 3.68 -17.49 33.36
N SER A 2 3.80 -16.18 33.66
CA SER A 2 3.83 -15.12 32.63
C SER A 2 5.21 -14.77 32.06
N SER A 3 6.32 -15.23 32.67
CA SER A 3 7.68 -14.90 32.21
C SER A 3 8.07 -15.53 30.86
N SER A 4 7.56 -16.74 30.56
CA SER A 4 7.89 -17.47 29.33
C SER A 4 7.27 -16.90 28.05
N VAL A 5 6.16 -16.16 28.16
CA VAL A 5 5.47 -15.56 27.02
C VAL A 5 6.20 -14.29 26.56
N ALA A 6 6.59 -13.44 27.52
CA ALA A 6 7.39 -12.24 27.25
C ALA A 6 8.74 -12.58 26.60
N GLU A 7 9.38 -13.67 27.02
CA GLU A 7 10.66 -14.14 26.49
C GLU A 7 10.56 -14.65 25.04
N ARG A 8 9.39 -15.17 24.62
CA ARG A 8 9.13 -15.58 23.23
C ARG A 8 8.89 -14.40 22.30
N LEU A 9 8.29 -13.32 22.80
CA LEU A 9 8.03 -12.09 22.04
C LEU A 9 9.31 -11.25 21.86
N LEU A 10 10.21 -11.27 22.86
CA LEU A 10 11.50 -10.58 22.81
C LEU A 10 12.60 -11.37 22.10
N LYS A 11 12.30 -12.60 21.65
CA LYS A 11 13.28 -13.41 20.94
C LYS A 11 13.52 -12.75 19.58
N PRO A 12 14.72 -12.20 19.31
CA PRO A 12 14.98 -11.53 18.05
C PRO A 12 14.69 -12.52 16.92
N SER A 13 13.86 -12.10 15.96
CA SER A 13 13.69 -12.80 14.70
C SER A 13 15.04 -12.83 14.01
N ARG A 14 15.81 -13.89 14.26
CA ARG A 14 17.11 -14.09 13.62
C ARG A 14 16.81 -14.40 12.17
N TRP A 15 17.08 -13.41 11.31
CA TRP A 15 16.94 -13.52 9.86
C TRP A 15 17.56 -14.84 9.43
N ARG A 16 16.71 -15.75 8.96
CA ARG A 16 17.18 -17.07 8.56
C ARG A 16 17.80 -16.93 7.18
N ALA A 17 18.85 -17.69 6.90
CA ALA A 17 19.55 -17.60 5.61
C ALA A 17 18.63 -17.80 4.40
N TRP A 18 17.54 -18.57 4.54
CA TRP A 18 16.53 -18.74 3.49
C TRP A 18 15.72 -17.47 3.20
N GLU A 19 15.48 -16.61 4.19
CA GLU A 19 14.77 -15.34 3.99
C GLU A 19 15.62 -14.40 3.12
N ILE A 20 16.93 -14.36 3.38
CA ILE A 20 17.89 -13.56 2.59
C ILE A 20 17.94 -14.07 1.15
N VAL A 21 17.98 -15.39 0.95
CA VAL A 21 17.95 -16.01 -0.39
C VAL A 21 16.66 -15.68 -1.12
N LEU A 22 15.52 -15.69 -0.42
CA LEU A 22 14.21 -15.39 -1.00
C LEU A 22 14.12 -13.92 -1.40
N TRP A 23 14.59 -12.99 -0.56
CA TRP A 23 14.70 -11.58 -0.92
C TRP A 23 15.63 -11.37 -2.11
N ALA A 24 16.81 -11.99 -2.12
CA ALA A 24 17.75 -11.89 -3.24
C ALA A 24 17.14 -12.42 -4.55
N ALA A 25 16.38 -13.52 -4.49
CA ALA A 25 15.67 -14.07 -5.64
C ALA A 25 14.60 -13.11 -6.17
N ILE A 26 13.86 -12.42 -5.30
CA ILE A 26 12.86 -11.41 -5.70
C ILE A 26 13.53 -10.25 -6.44
N TRP A 27 14.65 -9.72 -5.93
CA TRP A 27 15.39 -8.64 -6.59
C TRP A 27 16.03 -9.08 -7.92
N ALA A 28 16.39 -10.36 -8.04
CA ALA A 28 16.95 -10.93 -9.27
C ALA A 28 15.87 -11.31 -10.31
N ALA A 29 14.62 -11.52 -9.89
CA ALA A 29 13.54 -11.98 -10.76
C ALA A 29 13.29 -11.11 -12.02
N PRO A 30 13.31 -9.76 -11.96
CA PRO A 30 13.10 -8.92 -13.14
C PRO A 30 14.21 -9.07 -14.20
N LEU A 31 15.43 -9.42 -13.78
CA LEU A 31 16.59 -9.59 -14.66
C LEU A 31 16.56 -10.93 -15.39
N VAL A 32 16.03 -11.98 -14.75
CA VAL A 32 15.96 -13.34 -15.31
C VAL A 32 14.70 -13.53 -16.16
N LEU A 33 13.58 -12.91 -15.79
CA LEU A 33 12.30 -12.98 -16.50
C LEU A 33 11.94 -11.65 -17.19
N SER A 34 12.88 -11.08 -17.95
CA SER A 34 12.68 -9.80 -18.65
C SER A 34 11.46 -9.79 -19.59
N SER A 35 11.08 -10.94 -20.15
CA SER A 35 9.87 -11.11 -20.97
C SER A 35 8.55 -10.98 -20.19
N HIS A 36 8.58 -11.13 -18.86
CA HIS A 36 7.42 -11.04 -17.97
C HIS A 36 7.52 -9.84 -17.00
N ALA A 37 8.37 -8.85 -17.32
CA ALA A 37 8.62 -7.70 -16.46
C ALA A 37 7.34 -6.92 -16.09
N ALA A 38 6.35 -6.85 -17.00
CA ALA A 38 5.07 -6.20 -16.73
C ALA A 38 4.27 -6.91 -15.62
N LEU A 39 4.22 -8.25 -15.65
CA LEU A 39 3.54 -9.04 -14.62
C LEU A 39 4.26 -8.94 -13.27
N ILE A 40 5.58 -8.95 -13.27
CA ILE A 40 6.38 -8.79 -12.04
C ILE A 40 6.11 -7.42 -11.41
N ASN A 41 6.03 -6.36 -12.23
CA ASN A 41 5.71 -5.02 -11.76
C ASN A 41 4.29 -4.96 -11.17
N GLU A 42 3.30 -5.58 -11.81
CA GLU A 42 1.92 -5.64 -11.31
C GLU A 42 1.84 -6.38 -9.95
N ILE A 43 2.52 -7.53 -9.83
CA ILE A 43 2.62 -8.25 -8.57
C ILE A 43 3.27 -7.38 -7.48
N ALA A 44 4.34 -6.68 -7.80
CA ALA A 44 5.02 -5.79 -6.85
C ALA A 44 4.11 -4.64 -6.39
N ILE A 45 3.37 -4.03 -7.30
CA ILE A 45 2.40 -2.96 -7.02
C ILE A 45 1.28 -3.48 -6.10
N LEU A 46 0.68 -4.64 -6.41
CA LEU A 46 -0.37 -5.23 -5.58
C LEU A 46 0.14 -5.67 -4.21
N ALA A 47 1.37 -6.18 -4.14
CA ALA A 47 2.02 -6.53 -2.87
C ALA A 47 2.25 -5.29 -1.99
N LEU A 48 2.77 -4.20 -2.56
CA LEU A 48 2.93 -2.92 -1.86
C LEU A 48 1.57 -2.35 -1.41
N PHE A 49 0.55 -2.45 -2.24
CA PHE A 49 -0.80 -2.03 -1.90
C PHE A 49 -1.35 -2.84 -0.72
N ALA A 50 -1.20 -4.17 -0.74
CA ALA A 50 -1.61 -5.05 0.36
C ALA A 50 -0.86 -4.73 1.67
N LEU A 51 0.47 -4.53 1.60
CA LEU A 51 1.29 -4.14 2.77
C LEU A 51 0.86 -2.78 3.33
N SER A 52 0.48 -1.82 2.48
CA SER A 52 0.00 -0.52 2.95
C SER A 52 -1.30 -0.64 3.75
N LEU A 53 -2.21 -1.54 3.33
CA LEU A 53 -3.45 -1.82 4.05
C LEU A 53 -3.18 -2.59 5.35
N ASP A 54 -2.28 -3.58 5.32
CA ASP A 54 -1.84 -4.32 6.51
C ASP A 54 -1.21 -3.38 7.55
N MET A 55 -0.46 -2.37 7.12
CA MET A 55 0.11 -1.40 8.05
C MET A 55 -0.96 -0.55 8.72
N ILE A 56 -1.99 -0.12 7.98
CA ILE A 56 -3.12 0.65 8.53
C ILE A 56 -3.95 -0.22 9.48
N LEU A 57 -4.28 -1.44 9.07
CA LEU A 57 -5.08 -2.36 9.87
C LEU A 57 -4.31 -2.88 11.09
N GLY A 58 -3.07 -3.30 10.90
CA GLY A 58 -2.21 -3.93 11.90
C GLY A 58 -1.60 -2.95 12.91
N TYR A 59 -1.16 -1.76 12.49
CA TYR A 59 -0.60 -0.76 13.42
C TYR A 59 -1.62 0.26 13.91
N ALA A 60 -2.48 0.79 13.04
CA ALA A 60 -3.46 1.81 13.45
C ALA A 60 -4.78 1.21 13.95
N GLY A 61 -5.05 -0.07 13.68
CA GLY A 61 -6.30 -0.73 14.08
C GLY A 61 -7.53 -0.25 13.29
N ILE A 62 -7.33 0.44 12.17
CA ILE A 62 -8.41 1.04 11.38
C ILE A 62 -8.72 0.13 10.20
N VAL A 63 -9.92 -0.44 10.17
CA VAL A 63 -10.38 -1.19 9.00
C VAL A 63 -10.90 -0.21 7.95
N SER A 64 -10.27 -0.16 6.77
CA SER A 64 -10.64 0.72 5.66
C SER A 64 -11.02 -0.10 4.43
N LEU A 65 -12.29 -0.02 4.01
CA LEU A 65 -12.77 -0.62 2.75
C LEU A 65 -12.55 0.31 1.55
N GLY A 66 -12.24 1.59 1.79
CA GLY A 66 -12.10 2.61 0.75
C GLY A 66 -10.68 2.79 0.20
N HIS A 67 -9.70 2.04 0.72
CA HIS A 67 -8.27 2.25 0.47
C HIS A 67 -7.90 2.20 -1.03
N ALA A 68 -8.62 1.40 -1.82
CA ALA A 68 -8.42 1.26 -3.26
C ALA A 68 -8.67 2.55 -4.04
N ALA A 69 -9.54 3.45 -3.55
CA ALA A 69 -9.82 4.72 -4.22
C ALA A 69 -8.60 5.65 -4.22
N PHE A 70 -7.86 5.72 -3.11
CA PHE A 70 -6.63 6.51 -3.03
C PHE A 70 -5.54 5.95 -3.95
N PHE A 71 -5.42 4.63 -4.00
CA PHE A 71 -4.52 3.95 -4.92
C PHE A 71 -4.88 4.24 -6.39
N GLY A 72 -6.15 4.14 -6.75
CA GLY A 72 -6.65 4.45 -8.10
C GLY A 72 -6.40 5.90 -8.52
N VAL A 73 -6.74 6.87 -7.67
CA VAL A 73 -6.52 8.31 -7.96
C VAL A 73 -5.04 8.63 -8.10
N GLY A 74 -4.18 8.08 -7.23
CA GLY A 74 -2.74 8.27 -7.31
C GLY A 74 -2.14 7.67 -8.59
N ALA A 75 -2.50 6.42 -8.91
CA ALA A 75 -2.02 5.72 -10.10
C ALA A 75 -2.49 6.39 -11.40
N TYR A 76 -3.78 6.74 -11.47
CA TYR A 76 -4.35 7.42 -12.63
C TYR A 76 -3.76 8.82 -12.83
N GLY A 77 -3.59 9.59 -11.74
CA GLY A 77 -2.94 10.89 -11.77
C GLY A 77 -1.49 10.82 -12.24
N ALA A 78 -0.71 9.87 -11.72
CA ALA A 78 0.66 9.63 -12.15
C ALA A 78 0.75 9.22 -13.63
N ALA A 79 -0.15 8.34 -14.09
CA ALA A 79 -0.21 7.92 -15.49
C ALA A 79 -0.57 9.07 -16.44
N LEU A 80 -1.53 9.91 -16.04
CA LEU A 80 -1.94 11.06 -16.84
C LEU A 80 -0.84 12.12 -16.93
N PHE A 81 -0.13 12.35 -15.82
CA PHE A 81 1.05 13.23 -15.78
C PHE A 81 2.18 12.71 -16.68
N ALA A 82 2.49 11.41 -16.58
CA ALA A 82 3.48 10.76 -17.42
C ALA A 82 3.15 10.86 -18.91
N LYS A 83 1.87 10.79 -19.26
CA LYS A 83 1.37 10.87 -20.64
C LYS A 83 1.43 12.29 -21.23
N HIS A 84 1.09 13.32 -20.45
CA HIS A 84 0.87 14.68 -21.00
C HIS A 84 1.96 15.69 -20.63
N VAL A 85 2.70 15.47 -19.55
CA VAL A 85 3.65 16.47 -19.02
C VAL A 85 5.08 15.96 -19.14
N MET A 86 5.43 14.91 -18.41
CA MET A 86 6.79 14.40 -18.37
C MET A 86 6.82 12.93 -17.96
N PRO A 87 7.50 12.04 -18.70
CA PRO A 87 7.51 10.61 -18.44
C PRO A 87 8.48 10.20 -17.31
N ASP A 88 8.94 11.13 -16.46
CA ASP A 88 9.83 10.82 -15.35
C ASP A 88 9.06 10.09 -14.22
N PRO A 89 9.41 8.83 -13.89
CA PRO A 89 8.72 8.06 -12.86
C PRO A 89 8.80 8.68 -11.46
N LEU A 90 9.88 9.39 -11.13
CA LEU A 90 10.05 10.00 -9.79
C LEU A 90 9.12 11.19 -9.61
N VAL A 91 8.99 12.01 -10.64
CA VAL A 91 8.07 13.15 -10.64
C VAL A 91 6.63 12.65 -10.69
N GLY A 92 6.34 11.63 -11.50
CA GLY A 92 5.04 10.97 -11.53
C GLY A 92 4.63 10.40 -10.17
N LEU A 93 5.56 9.78 -9.45
CA LEU A 93 5.35 9.30 -8.08
C LEU A 93 5.03 10.44 -7.12
N ALA A 94 5.77 11.55 -7.17
CA ALA A 94 5.51 12.72 -6.33
C ALA A 94 4.12 13.31 -6.59
N VAL A 95 3.74 13.45 -7.87
CA VAL A 95 2.41 13.94 -8.28
C VAL A 95 1.30 12.99 -7.81
N GLY A 96 1.44 11.69 -8.05
CA GLY A 96 0.47 10.68 -7.60
C GLY A 96 0.30 10.68 -6.07
N THR A 97 1.41 10.78 -5.34
CA THR A 97 1.42 10.88 -3.86
C THR A 97 0.72 12.16 -3.40
N ALA A 98 0.99 13.30 -4.04
CA ALA A 98 0.34 14.56 -3.71
C ALA A 98 -1.18 14.52 -3.97
N LEU A 99 -1.61 13.95 -5.10
CA LEU A 99 -3.03 13.82 -5.44
C LEU A 99 -3.77 12.89 -4.48
N ALA A 100 -3.22 11.71 -4.20
CA ALA A 100 -3.79 10.78 -3.23
C ALA A 100 -3.80 11.37 -1.81
N GLY A 101 -2.75 12.10 -1.42
CA GLY A 101 -2.65 12.80 -0.14
C GLY A 101 -3.69 13.91 0.01
N LEU A 102 -3.88 14.74 -1.03
CA LEU A 102 -4.91 15.77 -1.06
C LEU A 102 -6.31 15.16 -0.94
N LEU A 103 -6.59 14.08 -1.66
CA LEU A 103 -7.85 13.34 -1.55
C LEU A 103 -8.05 12.80 -0.13
N GLY A 104 -7.00 12.25 0.48
CA GLY A 104 -6.99 11.81 1.87
C GLY A 104 -7.32 12.93 2.85
N LEU A 105 -6.72 14.11 2.66
CA LEU A 105 -7.01 15.30 3.48
C LEU A 105 -8.46 15.75 3.34
N LEU A 106 -9.01 15.74 2.12
CA LEU A 106 -10.40 16.13 1.86
C LEU A 106 -11.41 15.13 2.45
N THR A 107 -11.09 13.83 2.44
CA THR A 107 -11.97 12.77 2.94
C THR A 107 -11.81 12.47 4.44
N SER A 108 -10.67 12.82 5.03
CA SER A 108 -10.37 12.66 6.47
C SER A 108 -11.46 13.16 7.43
N PRO A 109 -11.99 14.39 7.31
CA PRO A 109 -13.00 14.89 8.25
C PRO A 109 -14.31 14.09 8.23
N MET A 110 -14.64 13.41 7.12
CA MET A 110 -15.78 12.50 7.03
C MET A 110 -15.52 11.18 7.77
N ILE A 111 -14.32 10.62 7.61
CA ILE A 111 -13.94 9.30 8.13
C ILE A 111 -13.73 9.34 9.66
N VAL A 112 -13.15 10.41 10.19
CA VAL A 112 -12.81 10.52 11.63
C VAL A 112 -14.06 10.58 12.52
N ARG A 113 -15.21 11.01 11.99
CA ARG A 113 -16.47 11.15 12.75
C ARG A 113 -17.20 9.82 12.99
N GLY A 114 -16.84 8.76 12.28
CA GLY A 114 -17.46 7.43 12.42
C GLY A 114 -16.76 6.57 13.46
N THR A 115 -17.55 5.79 14.21
CA THR A 115 -17.10 4.70 15.08
C THR A 115 -17.14 3.38 14.31
N ASP A 116 -16.09 2.57 14.42
CA ASP A 116 -15.91 1.21 13.87
C ASP A 116 -16.69 0.86 12.59
N LEU A 117 -17.93 0.38 12.71
CA LEU A 117 -18.79 0.01 11.58
C LEU A 117 -19.17 1.20 10.68
N THR A 118 -19.45 2.36 11.25
CA THR A 118 -19.78 3.58 10.50
C THR A 118 -18.57 4.05 9.70
N ARG A 119 -17.36 3.92 10.26
CA ARG A 119 -16.11 4.27 9.56
C ARG A 119 -15.89 3.36 8.35
N LEU A 120 -16.15 2.06 8.51
CA LEU A 120 -16.13 1.09 7.42
C LEU A 120 -17.11 1.46 6.29
N MET A 121 -18.38 1.72 6.62
CA MET A 121 -19.41 2.07 5.63
C MET A 121 -19.08 3.39 4.89
N VAL A 122 -18.61 4.41 5.61
CA VAL A 122 -18.23 5.69 5.01
C VAL A 122 -17.05 5.52 4.05
N THR A 123 -16.02 4.75 4.42
CA THR A 123 -14.88 4.50 3.51
C THR A 123 -15.30 3.73 2.24
N MET A 124 -16.23 2.78 2.37
CA MET A 124 -16.78 2.07 1.21
C MET A 124 -17.60 3.00 0.31
N GLY A 125 -18.43 3.87 0.89
CA GLY A 125 -19.18 4.88 0.14
C GLY A 125 -18.27 5.87 -0.60
N VAL A 126 -17.17 6.31 0.04
CA VAL A 126 -16.15 7.14 -0.61
C VAL A 126 -15.52 6.42 -1.80
N ALA A 127 -15.20 5.13 -1.66
CA ALA A 127 -14.66 4.37 -2.78
C ALA A 127 -15.62 4.21 -3.94
N LEU A 128 -16.91 3.94 -3.69
CA LEU A 128 -17.91 3.82 -4.76
C LEU A 128 -18.17 5.13 -5.52
N VAL A 129 -17.96 6.28 -4.87
CA VAL A 129 -18.13 7.59 -5.54
C VAL A 129 -16.91 7.94 -6.41
N LEU A 130 -15.72 7.47 -6.03
CA LEU A 130 -14.46 7.82 -6.68
C LEU A 130 -14.00 6.82 -7.75
N LEU A 131 -14.56 5.61 -7.76
CA LEU A 131 -14.15 4.49 -8.61
C LEU A 131 -15.32 4.07 -9.52
#